data_AF-A0A7L0TDV2-F1
#
_entry.id   AF-A0A7L0TDV2-F1
#
_cell.length_a   1.000
_cell.length_b   1.000
_cell.length_c   1.000
_cell.angle_alpha   90.00
_cell.angle_beta   90.00
_cell.angle_gamma   90.00
#
_symmetry.space_group_name_H-M   'P 1'
#
loop_
_entity.id
_entity.type
_entity.pdbx_description
1 polymer ?
#
loop_
_entity_poly.entity_id
_entity_poly.type
_entity_poly.pdbx_seq_one_letter_code
_entity_poly.pdbx_strand_id
1 'polypeptide(L)' 'TKIIFPLGFFFLLCFFFFAASSQEAADTIACRQNRGSCSFAACSAPLVDIGTCRGGKLKCCKW' A
#
# COMPACT_ATOMS: atom_id res chain seq x y z
N THR A 1 18.63 -30.96 -13.42
CA THR A 1 17.45 -30.67 -12.57
C THR A 1 17.78 -30.04 -11.21
N LYS A 2 19.03 -29.64 -10.90
CA LYS A 2 19.38 -29.01 -9.59
C LYS A 2 19.36 -27.47 -9.60
N ILE A 3 19.31 -26.83 -10.78
CA ILE A 3 19.43 -25.36 -10.96
C ILE A 3 18.08 -24.67 -11.25
N ILE A 4 17.06 -25.42 -11.66
CA ILE A 4 15.71 -24.86 -11.92
C ILE A 4 14.98 -24.46 -10.62
N PHE A 5 15.22 -25.19 -9.52
CA PHE A 5 14.63 -24.91 -8.21
C PHE A 5 14.96 -23.50 -7.67
N PRO A 6 16.24 -23.06 -7.66
CA PRO A 6 16.56 -21.71 -7.19
C PRO A 6 16.06 -20.60 -8.11
N LEU A 7 16.00 -20.83 -9.44
CA LEU A 7 15.43 -19.84 -10.37
C LEU A 7 13.93 -19.60 -10.14
N GLY A 8 13.16 -20.67 -9.93
CA GLY A 8 11.73 -20.56 -9.66
C GLY A 8 11.43 -19.85 -8.33
N PHE A 9 12.22 -20.13 -7.30
CA PHE A 9 12.09 -19.50 -5.98
C PHE A 9 12.44 -18.00 -6.01
N PHE A 10 13.52 -17.64 -6.73
CA PHE A 10 13.91 -16.24 -6.92
C PHE A 10 12.83 -15.43 -7.65
N PHE A 11 12.21 -16.02 -8.67
CA PHE A 11 11.13 -15.36 -9.43
C PHE A 11 9.88 -15.12 -8.57
N LEU A 12 9.51 -16.09 -7.73
CA LEU A 12 8.43 -15.97 -6.75
C LEU A 12 8.68 -14.86 -5.73
N LEU A 13 9.92 -14.75 -5.22
CA LEU A 13 10.33 -13.69 -4.30
C LEU A 13 10.20 -12.29 -4.94
N CYS A 14 10.67 -12.12 -6.17
CA CYS A 14 10.53 -10.84 -6.89
C CYS A 14 9.06 -10.45 -7.08
N PHE A 15 8.21 -11.41 -7.44
CA PHE A 15 6.78 -11.15 -7.64
C PHE A 15 6.08 -10.73 -6.34
N PHE A 16 6.41 -11.39 -5.22
CA PHE A 16 5.86 -11.04 -3.91
C PHE A 16 6.29 -9.65 -3.46
N PHE A 17 7.56 -9.30 -3.68
CA PHE A 17 8.10 -7.98 -3.33
C PHE A 17 7.39 -6.88 -4.14
N PHE A 18 7.22 -7.08 -5.44
CA PHE A 18 6.54 -6.12 -6.32
C PHE A 18 5.04 -5.97 -5.98
N ALA A 19 4.38 -7.07 -5.62
CA ALA A 19 3.00 -7.04 -5.15
C ALA A 19 2.85 -6.30 -3.82
N ALA A 20 3.82 -6.42 -2.91
CA ALA A 20 3.86 -5.64 -1.68
C ALA A 20 4.06 -4.14 -1.97
N SER A 21 5.01 -3.77 -2.83
CA SER A 21 5.24 -2.36 -3.22
C SER A 21 4.04 -1.71 -3.88
N SER A 22 3.30 -2.49 -4.68
CA SER A 22 2.11 -2.01 -5.39
C SER A 22 0.98 -1.66 -4.43
N GLN A 23 0.85 -2.35 -3.29
CA GLN A 23 -0.15 -2.01 -2.27
C GLN A 23 0.16 -0.67 -1.60
N GLU A 24 1.43 -0.33 -1.43
CA GLU A 24 1.86 0.95 -0.83
C GLU A 24 1.45 2.14 -1.70
N ALA A 25 1.61 1.98 -3.01
CA ALA A 25 1.17 2.96 -4.00
C ALA A 25 -0.36 2.96 -4.13
N ALA A 26 -1.00 1.79 -4.25
CA ALA A 26 -2.44 1.67 -4.48
C ALA A 26 -3.27 2.36 -3.41
N ASP A 27 -2.92 2.18 -2.14
CA ASP A 27 -3.59 2.79 -0.98
C ASP A 27 -3.48 4.33 -0.99
N THR A 28 -2.28 4.84 -1.32
CA THR A 28 -2.03 6.29 -1.48
C THR A 28 -2.81 6.89 -2.65
N ILE A 29 -2.87 6.17 -3.78
CA ILE A 29 -3.62 6.60 -4.96
C ILE A 29 -5.13 6.54 -4.70
N ALA A 30 -5.63 5.50 -4.04
CA ALA A 30 -7.04 5.36 -3.67
C ALA A 30 -7.49 6.50 -2.75
N CYS A 31 -6.67 6.88 -1.77
CA CYS A 31 -6.93 8.03 -0.92
C CYS A 31 -7.06 9.33 -1.73
N ARG A 32 -6.09 9.58 -2.62
CA ARG A 32 -6.09 10.76 -3.50
C ARG A 32 -7.28 10.76 -4.46
N GLN A 33 -7.62 9.62 -5.04
CA GLN A 33 -8.79 9.45 -5.92
C GLN A 33 -10.10 9.77 -5.18
N ASN A 34 -10.21 9.38 -3.92
CA ASN A 34 -11.36 9.68 -3.08
C ASN A 34 -11.41 11.15 -2.60
N ARG A 35 -10.49 12.01 -3.05
CA ARG A 35 -10.27 13.38 -2.55
C ARG A 35 -9.98 13.43 -1.04
N GLY A 36 -9.42 12.35 -0.49
CA GLY A 36 -8.90 12.30 0.87
C GLY A 36 -7.46 12.83 0.94
N SER A 37 -7.01 13.10 2.16
CA SER A 37 -5.66 13.53 2.47
C SER A 37 -4.98 12.52 3.39
N CYS A 38 -3.75 12.15 3.05
CA CYS A 38 -2.94 11.26 3.88
C CYS A 38 -2.37 12.04 5.07
N SER A 39 -2.70 11.63 6.29
CA SER A 39 -2.20 12.23 7.53
C SER A 39 -1.47 11.19 8.38
N PHE A 40 -0.41 11.62 9.08
CA PHE A 40 0.27 10.78 10.07
C PHE A 40 -0.47 10.76 11.42
N ALA A 41 -1.32 11.76 11.66
CA ALA A 41 -2.17 11.84 12.83
C ALA A 41 -3.52 11.15 12.57
N ALA A 42 -4.23 10.79 13.65
CA ALA A 42 -5.60 10.34 13.56
C ALA A 42 -6.46 11.42 12.89
N CYS A 43 -7.45 11.00 12.08
CA CYS A 43 -8.36 11.93 11.44
C CYS A 43 -9.16 12.69 12.51
N SER A 44 -9.02 14.00 12.53
CA SER A 44 -9.80 14.88 13.41
C SER A 44 -11.13 15.23 12.76
N ALA A 45 -12.21 15.26 13.54
CA ALA A 45 -13.51 15.73 13.06
C ALA A 45 -13.38 17.14 12.43
N PRO A 46 -14.02 17.39 11.27
CA PRO A 46 -15.05 16.59 10.60
C PRO A 46 -14.53 15.46 9.67
N LEU A 47 -13.22 15.22 9.61
CA LEU A 47 -12.67 14.21 8.70
C LEU A 47 -12.82 12.79 9.26
N VAL A 48 -13.29 11.88 8.39
CA VAL A 48 -13.43 10.44 8.65
C VAL A 48 -12.23 9.66 8.10
N ASP A 49 -11.80 8.63 8.84
CA ASP A 49 -10.80 7.65 8.41
C ASP A 49 -11.45 6.73 7.38
N ILE A 50 -11.04 6.82 6.12
CA ILE A 50 -11.59 6.01 5.01
C ILE A 50 -10.65 4.89 4.57
N GLY A 51 -9.44 4.84 5.13
CA GLY A 51 -8.41 3.87 4.75
C GLY A 51 -7.04 4.29 5.24
N THR A 52 -6.01 3.75 4.61
CA THR A 52 -4.62 4.06 4.92
C THR A 52 -3.95 4.81 3.77
N CYS A 53 -2.72 5.28 3.98
CA CYS A 53 -1.82 5.69 2.92
C CYS A 53 -0.42 5.09 3.11
N ARG A 54 0.33 4.99 2.02
CA ARG A 54 1.75 4.57 1.99
C ARG A 54 1.96 3.20 2.64
N GLY A 55 1.09 2.25 2.32
CA GLY A 55 1.18 0.86 2.78
C GLY A 55 0.84 0.72 4.26
N GLY A 56 -0.17 1.45 4.76
CA GLY A 56 -0.58 1.38 6.16
C GLY A 56 0.17 2.29 7.12
N LYS A 57 1.14 3.09 6.64
CA LYS A 57 1.97 3.98 7.49
C LYS A 57 1.26 5.29 7.84
N LEU A 58 0.29 5.70 7.04
CA LEU A 58 -0.51 6.91 7.23
C LEU A 58 -1.99 6.56 7.22
N LYS A 59 -2.81 7.46 7.74
CA LYS A 59 -4.27 7.39 7.68
C LYS A 59 -4.80 8.24 6.53
N CYS A 60 -5.77 7.73 5.80
CA CYS A 60 -6.45 8.50 4.77
C CYS A 60 -7.69 9.16 5.36
N CYS A 61 -7.64 10.48 5.49
CA CYS A 61 -8.70 11.28 6.07
C CYS A 61 -9.50 11.98 4.98
N LYS A 62 -10.83 11.89 5.02
CA LYS A 62 -11.72 12.55 4.05
C LYS A 62 -12.82 13.31 4.79
N TRP A 63 -13.20 14.48 4.27
CA TRP A 63 -14.40 15.19 4.72
C TRP A 63 -15.68 14.42 4.41
#